data_AF-A0A2D6X525-F1
#
_entry.id   AF-A0A2D6X525-F1
#
_cell.length_a   1.000
_cell.length_b   1.000
_cell.length_c   1.000
_cell.angle_alpha   90.00
_cell.angle_beta   90.00
_cell.angle_gamma   90.00
#
_symmetry.space_group_name_H-M   'P 1'
#
loop_
_entity.id
_entity.type
_entity.pdbx_description
1 polymer ?
#
loop_
_entity_poly.entity_id
_entity_poly.type
_entity_poly.pdbx_seq_one_letter_code
_entity_poly.pdbx_strand_id
1 'polypeptide(L)'
;MSNYKPQEALQLGLNVLIDQSCGGYNCHWHEFPYEINSILSDDRRKKIKFNNLDDVRGYIDLLCQESEEHQKKGSSFSTLTNIWEQLPFFVCKNKIIDEKAQKDISRYTYSTDTGTPPYSGSYGDIPHIWIQKHYIIRHAMMIRDNNLRKKAKDGNK
;
A
#
# COMPACT_ATOMS: atom_id res chain seq x y z
N MET A 1 -21.34 -0.15 10.19
CA MET A 1 -20.27 -1.15 10.42
C MET A 1 -18.99 -0.56 9.86
N SER A 2 -17.95 -0.41 10.68
CA SER A 2 -16.76 0.36 10.32
C SER A 2 -15.96 -0.30 9.19
N ASN A 3 -15.71 0.42 8.10
CA ASN A 3 -14.83 0.05 6.97
C ASN A 3 -13.34 -0.02 7.37
N TYR A 4 -13.02 -0.18 8.66
CA TYR A 4 -11.66 -0.12 9.20
C TYR A 4 -10.76 -1.28 8.73
N LYS A 5 -11.32 -2.48 8.56
CA LYS A 5 -10.52 -3.69 8.24
C LYS A 5 -9.94 -3.69 6.82
N PRO A 6 -10.69 -3.31 5.77
CA PRO A 6 -10.13 -3.15 4.42
C PRO A 6 -9.01 -2.12 4.33
N GLN A 7 -9.14 -0.99 5.03
CA GLN A 7 -8.14 0.07 5.04
C GLN A 7 -6.82 -0.38 5.70
N GLU A 8 -6.89 -1.06 6.85
CA GLU A 8 -5.68 -1.60 7.51
C GLU A 8 -4.96 -2.63 6.63
N ALA A 9 -5.71 -3.48 5.91
CA ALA A 9 -5.14 -4.46 5.00
C ALA A 9 -4.43 -3.81 3.81
N LEU A 10 -5.05 -2.80 3.19
CA LEU A 10 -4.45 -2.03 2.13
C LEU A 10 -3.20 -1.29 2.61
N GLN A 11 -3.30 -0.60 3.74
CA GLN A 11 -2.20 0.13 4.38
C GLN A 11 -1.00 -0.78 4.62
N LEU A 12 -1.23 -1.99 5.16
CA LEU A 12 -0.18 -2.99 5.36
C LEU A 12 0.43 -3.44 4.03
N GLY A 13 -0.38 -3.74 3.02
CA GLY A 13 0.09 -4.10 1.69
C GLY A 13 0.93 -2.99 1.03
N LEU A 14 0.50 -1.74 1.11
CA LEU A 14 1.24 -0.59 0.59
C LEU A 14 2.59 -0.43 1.29
N ASN A 15 2.63 -0.64 2.61
CA ASN A 15 3.87 -0.58 3.39
C ASN A 15 4.89 -1.67 2.98
N VAL A 16 4.43 -2.82 2.49
CA VAL A 16 5.32 -3.86 1.92
C VAL A 16 5.91 -3.42 0.58
N LEU A 17 5.13 -2.70 -0.24
CA LEU A 17 5.54 -2.27 -1.58
C LEU A 17 6.45 -1.03 -1.55
N ILE A 18 6.36 -0.20 -0.50
CA ILE A 18 7.25 0.93 -0.30
C ILE A 18 8.65 0.40 0.02
N ASP A 19 9.53 0.46 -0.97
CA ASP A 19 10.92 -0.01 -0.93
C ASP A 19 11.93 1.09 -0.57
N GLN A 20 11.54 2.35 -0.72
CA GLN A 20 12.37 3.52 -0.44
C GLN A 20 11.54 4.66 0.17
N SER A 21 12.11 5.30 1.17
CA SER A 21 11.60 6.57 1.69
C SER A 21 11.87 7.70 0.70
N CYS A 22 11.04 8.73 0.76
CA CYS A 22 11.30 9.99 0.11
C CYS A 22 12.44 10.72 0.86
N GLY A 23 13.49 11.13 0.14
CA GLY A 23 14.62 11.90 0.69
C GLY A 23 14.32 13.36 1.07
N GLY A 24 13.05 13.77 1.06
CA GLY A 24 12.57 15.07 1.55
C GLY A 24 12.78 16.25 0.58
N TYR A 25 14.02 16.50 0.16
CA TYR A 25 14.42 17.80 -0.41
C TYR A 25 13.72 18.23 -1.71
N ASN A 26 13.12 17.32 -2.48
CA ASN A 26 12.46 17.63 -3.77
C ASN A 26 11.06 17.00 -3.91
N CYS A 27 10.39 16.70 -2.79
CA CYS A 27 9.08 16.07 -2.85
C CYS A 27 7.95 17.09 -2.77
N HIS A 28 7.24 17.25 -3.89
CA HIS A 28 6.07 18.12 -4.03
C HIS A 28 4.94 17.84 -3.02
N TRP A 29 4.91 16.64 -2.44
CA TRP A 29 3.85 16.14 -1.57
C TRP A 29 4.28 16.03 -0.09
N HIS A 30 5.42 16.61 0.28
CA HIS A 30 6.01 16.41 1.61
C HIS A 30 5.30 17.22 2.72
N GLU A 31 4.77 18.38 2.35
CA GLU A 31 4.15 19.33 3.26
C GLU A 31 2.73 19.65 2.81
N PHE A 32 1.81 19.72 3.77
CA PHE A 32 0.44 20.16 3.52
C PHE A 32 0.33 21.67 3.73
N PRO A 33 -0.63 22.35 3.07
CA PRO A 33 -1.55 21.81 2.06
C PRO A 33 -0.95 21.77 0.64
N TYR A 34 -1.50 20.94 -0.24
CA TYR A 34 -1.17 20.94 -1.66
C TYR A 34 -2.39 20.58 -2.53
N GLU A 35 -2.29 20.83 -3.83
CA GLU A 35 -3.31 20.49 -4.81
C GLU A 35 -2.75 19.57 -5.89
N ILE A 36 -3.60 18.67 -6.38
CA ILE A 36 -3.32 17.82 -7.53
C ILE A 36 -4.42 18.02 -8.58
N ASN A 37 -4.12 17.63 -9.83
CA ASN A 37 -5.19 17.30 -10.77
C ASN A 37 -5.77 15.94 -10.37
N SER A 38 -7.09 15.84 -10.33
CA SER A 38 -7.77 14.60 -9.98
C SER A 38 -7.43 13.50 -11.00
N ILE A 39 -6.88 12.38 -10.52
CA ILE A 39 -6.66 11.18 -11.34
C ILE A 39 -7.93 10.32 -11.49
N LEU A 40 -8.95 10.57 -10.65
CA LEU A 40 -10.29 9.97 -10.68
C LEU A 40 -11.30 10.68 -11.62
N SER A 41 -10.90 11.72 -12.35
CA SER A 41 -11.83 12.56 -13.11
C SER A 41 -11.38 12.69 -14.56
N ASP A 42 -12.31 12.51 -15.50
CA ASP A 42 -12.06 12.74 -16.93
C ASP A 42 -11.73 14.22 -17.23
N ASP A 43 -12.30 15.13 -16.43
CA ASP A 43 -11.92 16.55 -16.49
C ASP A 43 -10.54 16.78 -15.87
N ARG A 44 -9.54 16.94 -16.75
CA ARG A 44 -8.14 17.25 -16.39
C ARG A 44 -7.95 18.58 -15.65
N ARG A 45 -8.96 19.45 -15.63
CA ARG A 45 -8.92 20.74 -14.90
C ARG A 45 -9.45 20.61 -13.47
N LYS A 46 -10.10 19.48 -13.13
CA LYS A 46 -10.62 19.26 -11.79
C LYS A 46 -9.47 19.09 -10.82
N LYS A 47 -9.34 20.04 -9.90
CA LYS A 47 -8.35 20.00 -8.83
C LYS A 47 -8.92 19.42 -7.55
N ILE A 48 -8.04 18.75 -6.79
CA ILE A 48 -8.32 18.26 -5.45
C ILE A 48 -7.27 18.84 -4.52
N LYS A 49 -7.72 19.35 -3.38
CA LYS A 49 -6.87 19.90 -2.34
C LYS A 49 -6.75 18.94 -1.17
N PHE A 50 -5.53 18.69 -0.73
CA PHE A 50 -5.23 17.94 0.47
C PHE A 50 -4.71 18.89 1.55
N ASN A 51 -5.39 18.94 2.68
CA ASN A 51 -4.99 19.75 3.84
C ASN A 51 -4.26 18.92 4.89
N ASN A 52 -4.44 17.59 4.88
CA ASN A 52 -3.84 16.67 5.82
C ASN A 52 -3.84 15.24 5.25
N LEU A 53 -3.32 14.29 6.04
CA LEU A 53 -3.23 12.89 5.67
C LEU A 53 -4.59 12.20 5.57
N ASP A 54 -5.61 12.66 6.30
CA ASP A 54 -6.94 12.06 6.24
C ASP A 54 -7.65 12.39 4.92
N ASP A 55 -7.44 13.59 4.36
CA ASP A 55 -7.91 13.91 3.01
C ASP A 55 -7.28 12.97 1.97
N VAL A 56 -5.98 12.66 2.12
CA VAL A 56 -5.27 11.72 1.25
C VAL A 56 -5.82 10.29 1.40
N ARG A 57 -6.08 9.85 2.64
CA ARG A 57 -6.69 8.53 2.90
C ARG A 57 -8.08 8.42 2.27
N GLY A 58 -8.91 9.47 2.42
CA GLY A 58 -10.21 9.52 1.77
C GLY A 58 -10.11 9.43 0.24
N TYR A 59 -9.06 10.01 -0.36
CA TYR A 59 -8.82 9.88 -1.79
C TYR A 59 -8.36 8.48 -2.21
N ILE A 60 -7.51 7.84 -1.40
CA ILE A 60 -7.15 6.42 -1.59
C ILE A 60 -8.39 5.53 -1.51
N ASP A 61 -9.33 5.80 -0.60
CA ASP A 61 -10.60 5.04 -0.51
C ASP A 61 -11.42 5.15 -1.80
N LEU A 62 -11.49 6.34 -2.40
CA LEU A 62 -12.17 6.54 -3.68
C LEU A 62 -11.50 5.76 -4.82
N LEU A 63 -10.17 5.73 -4.86
CA LEU A 63 -9.41 4.91 -5.81
C LEU A 63 -9.66 3.42 -5.60
N CYS A 64 -9.81 2.97 -4.36
CA CYS A 64 -10.15 1.58 -4.05
C CYS A 64 -11.54 1.22 -4.58
N GLN A 65 -12.53 2.09 -4.36
CA GLN A 65 -13.89 1.89 -4.86
C GLN A 65 -13.89 1.79 -6.39
N GLU A 66 -13.20 2.70 -7.08
CA GLU A 66 -13.04 2.66 -8.53
C GLU A 66 -12.39 1.34 -8.98
N SER A 67 -11.27 0.96 -8.37
CA SER A 67 -10.56 -0.29 -8.72
C SER A 67 -11.42 -1.54 -8.51
N GLU A 68 -12.20 -1.61 -7.44
CA GLU A 68 -13.11 -2.72 -7.17
C GLU A 68 -14.25 -2.80 -8.21
N GLU A 69 -14.77 -1.67 -8.66
CA GLU A 69 -15.76 -1.61 -9.75
C GLU A 69 -15.18 -2.10 -11.08
N HIS A 70 -13.92 -1.76 -11.38
CA HIS A 70 -13.22 -2.27 -12.57
C HIS A 70 -12.92 -3.77 -12.48
N GLN A 71 -12.61 -4.28 -11.30
CA GLN A 71 -12.36 -5.72 -11.10
C GLN A 71 -13.63 -6.55 -11.32
N LYS A 72 -14.79 -6.07 -10.85
CA LYS A 72 -16.09 -6.69 -11.13
C LYS A 72 -16.40 -6.76 -12.64
N LYS A 73 -15.81 -5.87 -13.44
CA LYS A 73 -15.92 -5.83 -14.91
C LYS A 73 -14.87 -6.70 -15.64
N GLY A 74 -14.09 -7.50 -14.91
CA GLY A 74 -13.15 -8.49 -15.47
C GLY A 74 -11.68 -8.07 -15.53
N SER A 75 -11.28 -6.98 -14.88
CA SER A 75 -9.86 -6.58 -14.80
C SER A 75 -9.02 -7.55 -13.93
N SER A 76 -7.80 -7.87 -14.37
CA SER A 76 -6.88 -8.78 -13.69
C SER A 76 -5.98 -8.13 -12.63
N PHE A 77 -6.06 -6.80 -12.46
CA PHE A 77 -5.21 -6.08 -11.52
C PHE A 77 -5.79 -6.16 -10.10
N SER A 78 -4.94 -6.46 -9.11
CA SER A 78 -5.33 -6.36 -7.70
C SER A 78 -5.42 -4.89 -7.30
N THR A 79 -6.43 -4.53 -6.48
CA THR A 79 -6.60 -3.17 -5.93
C THR A 79 -5.28 -2.62 -5.37
N LEU A 80 -4.53 -3.42 -4.63
CA LEU A 80 -3.23 -3.04 -4.09
C LEU A 80 -2.23 -2.58 -5.18
N THR A 81 -2.13 -3.29 -6.30
CA THR A 81 -1.23 -2.94 -7.40
C THR A 81 -1.64 -1.63 -8.05
N ASN A 82 -2.94 -1.48 -8.30
CA ASN A 82 -3.51 -0.29 -8.92
C ASN A 82 -3.24 0.96 -8.05
N ILE A 83 -3.53 0.90 -6.74
CA ILE A 83 -3.25 2.01 -5.82
C ILE A 83 -1.76 2.32 -5.76
N TRP A 84 -0.91 1.28 -5.63
CA TRP A 84 0.53 1.45 -5.55
C TRP A 84 1.11 2.20 -6.75
N GLU A 85 0.67 1.88 -7.97
CA GLU A 85 1.10 2.55 -9.20
C GLU A 85 0.68 4.01 -9.25
N GLN A 86 -0.44 4.36 -8.59
CA GLN A 86 -0.98 5.72 -8.58
C GLN A 86 -0.41 6.62 -7.46
N LEU A 87 0.01 6.06 -6.32
CA LEU A 87 0.51 6.84 -5.17
C LEU A 87 1.54 7.93 -5.52
N PRO A 88 2.56 7.69 -6.37
CA PRO A 88 3.58 8.69 -6.66
C PRO A 88 3.04 10.01 -7.26
N PHE A 89 1.85 9.97 -7.88
CA PHE A 89 1.27 11.13 -8.53
C PHE A 89 0.63 12.12 -7.56
N PHE A 90 0.39 11.73 -6.31
CA PHE A 90 -0.34 12.60 -5.38
C PHE A 90 0.07 12.52 -3.92
N VAL A 91 0.93 11.61 -3.49
CA VAL A 91 1.33 11.54 -2.08
C VAL A 91 2.79 11.15 -1.91
N CYS A 92 3.42 11.76 -0.89
CA CYS A 92 4.74 11.38 -0.43
C CYS A 92 4.68 10.02 0.26
N LYS A 93 5.48 9.05 -0.22
CA LYS A 93 5.56 7.70 0.37
C LYS A 93 5.80 7.72 1.88
N ASN A 94 6.57 8.68 2.41
CA ASN A 94 6.83 8.79 3.85
C ASN A 94 5.56 9.07 4.67
N LYS A 95 4.54 9.68 4.08
CA LYS A 95 3.25 9.90 4.74
C LYS A 95 2.38 8.63 4.79
N ILE A 96 2.69 7.66 3.93
CA ILE A 96 2.03 6.35 3.89
C ILE A 96 2.76 5.31 4.74
N ILE A 97 4.04 5.52 5.09
CA ILE A 97 4.75 4.59 5.98
C ILE A 97 4.10 4.62 7.37
N ASP A 98 3.75 3.44 7.89
CA ASP A 98 3.14 3.26 9.21
C ASP A 98 4.00 2.35 10.10
N GLU A 99 4.31 2.81 11.31
CA GLU A 99 5.22 2.11 12.23
C GLU A 99 4.68 0.72 12.64
N LYS A 100 3.35 0.58 12.82
CA LYS A 100 2.76 -0.71 13.19
C LYS A 100 2.88 -1.70 12.03
N ALA A 101 2.62 -1.25 10.81
CA ALA A 101 2.84 -2.04 9.60
C ALA A 101 4.31 -2.46 9.46
N GLN A 102 5.26 -1.56 9.68
CA GLN A 102 6.69 -1.89 9.63
C GLN A 102 7.11 -2.94 10.68
N LYS A 103 6.53 -2.89 11.89
CA LYS A 103 6.74 -3.92 12.93
C LYS A 103 6.18 -5.28 12.51
N ASP A 104 4.99 -5.30 11.92
CA ASP A 104 4.37 -6.53 11.44
C ASP A 104 5.13 -7.14 10.26
N ILE A 105 5.61 -6.31 9.33
CA ILE A 105 6.48 -6.72 8.22
C ILE A 105 7.79 -7.30 8.75
N SER A 106 8.45 -6.61 9.69
CA SER A 106 9.71 -7.09 10.30
C SER A 106 9.52 -8.44 11.00
N ARG A 107 8.43 -8.60 11.76
CA ARG A 107 8.08 -9.88 12.39
C ARG A 107 7.88 -10.97 11.35
N TYR A 108 7.17 -10.67 10.26
CA TYR A 108 6.94 -11.63 9.18
C TYR A 108 8.26 -12.08 8.54
N THR A 109 9.11 -11.13 8.15
CA THR A 109 10.40 -11.41 7.49
C THR A 109 11.30 -12.21 8.40
N TYR A 110 11.52 -11.77 9.64
CA TYR A 110 12.38 -12.47 10.59
C TYR A 110 11.90 -13.91 10.85
N SER A 111 10.59 -14.10 11.09
CA SER A 111 10.02 -15.43 11.31
C SER A 111 10.13 -16.34 10.10
N THR A 112 9.95 -15.79 8.89
CA THR A 112 10.06 -16.56 7.65
C THR A 112 11.51 -16.98 7.37
N ASP A 113 12.46 -16.06 7.57
CA ASP A 113 13.87 -16.29 7.28
C ASP A 113 14.54 -17.23 8.29
N THR A 114 14.15 -17.13 9.57
CA THR A 114 14.76 -17.91 10.66
C THR A 114 14.00 -19.17 11.03
N GLY A 115 12.77 -19.35 10.51
CA GLY A 115 11.85 -20.39 10.95
C GLY A 115 11.34 -20.23 12.40
N THR A 116 11.62 -19.09 13.05
CA THR A 116 11.19 -18.82 14.42
C THR A 116 9.73 -18.36 14.44
N PRO A 117 8.86 -18.88 15.33
CA PRO A 117 7.46 -18.50 15.34
C PRO A 117 7.29 -17.00 15.67
N PRO A 118 6.34 -16.30 15.03
CA PRO A 118 6.13 -14.86 15.19
C PRO A 118 5.57 -14.47 16.56
N TYR A 119 4.94 -15.42 17.24
CA TYR A 119 4.43 -15.32 18.60
C TYR A 119 4.82 -16.60 19.35
N SER A 120 4.97 -16.50 20.67
CA SER A 120 5.21 -17.65 21.53
C SER A 120 3.99 -18.59 21.53
N GLY A 121 4.24 -19.90 21.51
CA GLY A 121 3.21 -20.92 21.63
C GLY A 121 3.03 -21.78 20.37
N SER A 122 1.98 -22.59 20.38
CA SER A 122 1.56 -23.45 19.27
C SER A 122 0.66 -22.68 18.28
N TYR A 123 0.28 -23.32 17.17
CA TYR A 123 -0.60 -22.71 16.16
C TYR A 123 -1.89 -22.09 16.74
N GLY A 124 -2.48 -22.71 17.77
CA GLY A 124 -3.68 -22.20 18.46
C GLY A 124 -3.46 -20.94 19.33
N ASP A 125 -2.20 -20.64 19.68
CA ASP A 125 -1.84 -19.48 20.50
C ASP A 125 -1.55 -18.23 19.64
N ILE A 126 -1.47 -18.41 18.32
CA ILE A 126 -1.20 -17.32 17.37
C ILE A 126 -2.45 -16.44 17.25
N PRO A 127 -2.33 -15.10 17.42
CA PRO A 127 -3.46 -14.20 17.26
C PRO A 127 -4.11 -14.34 15.87
N HIS A 128 -5.44 -14.52 15.81
CA HIS A 128 -6.14 -14.66 14.53
C HIS A 128 -5.90 -13.46 13.58
N ILE A 129 -5.77 -12.25 14.12
CA ILE A 129 -5.42 -11.06 13.34
C ILE A 129 -4.05 -11.19 12.67
N TRP A 130 -3.10 -11.88 13.29
CA TRP A 130 -1.79 -12.13 12.69
C TRP A 130 -1.87 -13.05 11.48
N ILE A 131 -2.72 -14.09 11.54
CA ILE A 131 -2.93 -14.99 10.40
C ILE A 131 -3.39 -14.20 9.17
N GLN A 132 -4.32 -13.26 9.36
CA GLN A 132 -4.78 -12.37 8.28
C GLN A 132 -3.64 -11.50 7.74
N LYS A 133 -2.90 -10.84 8.64
CA LYS A 133 -1.73 -10.01 8.28
C LYS A 133 -0.66 -10.81 7.53
N HIS A 134 -0.40 -12.06 7.94
CA HIS A 134 0.56 -12.94 7.29
C HIS A 134 0.23 -13.13 5.80
N TYR A 135 -1.04 -13.44 5.47
CA TYR A 135 -1.44 -13.61 4.07
C TYR A 135 -1.37 -12.31 3.27
N ILE A 136 -1.72 -11.18 3.88
CA ILE A 136 -1.60 -9.86 3.23
C ILE A 136 -0.13 -9.55 2.91
N ILE A 137 0.77 -9.69 3.89
CA ILE A 137 2.20 -9.43 3.72
C ILE A 137 2.78 -10.38 2.66
N ARG A 138 2.47 -11.68 2.75
CA ARG A 138 2.92 -12.68 1.78
C ARG A 138 2.49 -12.33 0.35
N HIS A 139 1.22 -11.96 0.16
CA HIS A 139 0.71 -11.59 -1.16
C HIS A 139 1.40 -10.33 -1.70
N ALA A 140 1.57 -9.30 -0.86
CA ALA A 140 2.24 -8.07 -1.25
C ALA A 140 3.74 -8.29 -1.58
N MET A 141 4.45 -9.18 -0.86
CA MET A 141 5.83 -9.58 -1.18
C MET A 141 5.91 -10.23 -2.56
N MET A 142 4.95 -11.12 -2.91
CA MET A 142 4.90 -11.71 -4.25
C MET A 142 4.72 -10.65 -5.36
N ILE A 143 3.88 -9.63 -5.12
CA ILE A 143 3.72 -8.51 -6.06
C ILE A 143 5.05 -7.74 -6.20
N ARG A 144 5.70 -7.42 -5.08
CA ARG A 144 7.01 -6.74 -5.06
C ARG A 144 8.06 -7.50 -5.87
N ASP A 145 8.21 -8.79 -5.62
CA ASP A 145 9.19 -9.65 -6.31
C ASP A 145 8.92 -9.72 -7.81
N ASN A 146 7.65 -9.85 -8.21
CA ASN A 146 7.26 -9.84 -9.62
C ASN A 146 7.62 -8.51 -10.30
N ASN A 147 7.41 -7.38 -9.61
CA ASN A 147 7.76 -6.07 -10.13
C ASN A 147 9.28 -5.88 -10.26
N LEU A 148 10.06 -6.35 -9.28
CA LEU A 148 11.53 -6.34 -9.35
C LEU A 148 12.04 -7.18 -10.52
N ARG A 149 11.47 -8.37 -10.72
CA ARG A 149 11.80 -9.26 -11.85
C ARG A 149 11.46 -8.64 -13.20
N LYS A 150 10.34 -7.92 -13.32
CA LYS A 150 9.97 -7.19 -14.55
C LYS A 150 10.97 -6.07 -14.84
N LYS A 151 11.26 -5.22 -13.86
CA LYS A 151 12.26 -4.13 -13.98
C LYS A 151 13.64 -4.64 -14.41
N ALA A 152 14.10 -5.76 -13.84
CA ALA A 152 15.38 -6.36 -14.21
C ALA A 152 15.41 -6.89 -15.66
N LYS A 153 14.26 -7.31 -16.21
CA LYS A 153 14.15 -7.71 -17.62
C LYS A 153 14.12 -6.51 -18.56
N ASP A 154 13.41 -5.45 -18.17
CA ASP A 154 13.25 -4.27 -19.01
C ASP A 154 14.49 -3.36 -19.01
N GLY A 155 15.26 -3.33 -17.92
CA GLY A 155 16.54 -2.59 -17.83
C GLY A 155 17.73 -3.27 -18.52
N ASN A 156 17.56 -4.48 -19.05
CA ASN A 156 18.56 -5.21 -19.85
C ASN A 156 18.28 -5.12 -21.36
N LYS A 157 17.37 -4.22 -21.78
CA LYS A 157 17.12 -3.84 -23.17
C LYS A 157 17.62 -2.42 -23.42
#